data_AF-A0A3A8P568-F1
#
_entry.id   AF-A0A3A8P568-F1
#
_cell.length_a   1.000
_cell.length_b   1.000
_cell.length_c   1.000
_cell.angle_alpha   90.00
_cell.angle_beta   90.00
_cell.angle_gamma   90.00
#
_symmetry.space_group_name_H-M   'P 1'
#
loop_
_entity.id
_entity.type
_entity.pdbx_description
1 polymer ?
#
loop_
_entity_poly.entity_id
_entity_poly.type
_entity_poly.pdbx_seq_one_letter_code
_entity_poly.pdbx_strand_id
1 'polypeptide(L)'
;MPLIRPLRLALLSLSVALPAFAAGPAVWGEGLMVKVRPQTAARSATEVRLTAARNEFVSFQVALHGGDSGLQGVRARLPALEGPATLTGPDVTLYREALVTTKKASVAGEPVGSWPDGLVPDTDEVAGEQRSAFPFDVPAGEARAIWVDVRVPEDAPPGDYTGTVTVEADGGFQRQVTARLTVVDAALPSTASLPSAFLLWPPHVCRAHLGREDCTPQELQPLLARYQQMALEHRFTLSSLFPRKPWPPAWSDFDATWGPFLDGTAPTRLPGARMTSLEYVGPLPLDAQNLRDFTAHMKAKGWLDRAYVQLGDEPPHGTTFEQVHATGALVREAAPGLRTLLTTNSQEMARNGLEGLVDAVVPLVNHLDGTEGTFRGDQRDTYTNFLKRPGTELWMYQSCMSHGCAYGTNAPENKPGAGWPSYMLDRSSAKARAMEWVTFLQGATGELYYQTVGMLSTAWTDQYRFNGNGDGTLFYPGTPAAIGGTTDVPVASLRMKLIRQGMQDYEWLKAVSDAGDPGFARKVARELIPAASRVTDDGAAFDAARLRLIQRYQELTEGEAPAPDAGTPPDAGSPWDAGTEQPPLQEAPTPRPDVDPETVGTGAPSGGCTT
;
A
#
# COMPACT_ATOMS: atom_id res chain seq x y z
N MET A 1 35.26 -41.43 78.42
CA MET A 1 35.38 -40.55 77.22
C MET A 1 33.99 -40.34 76.65
N PRO A 2 33.39 -39.14 76.76
CA PRO A 2 32.03 -38.89 76.31
C PRO A 2 31.99 -38.49 74.82
N LEU A 3 31.01 -39.03 74.09
CA LEU A 3 30.68 -38.68 72.70
C LEU A 3 30.06 -37.28 72.62
N ILE A 4 30.63 -36.41 71.79
CA ILE A 4 30.10 -35.08 71.46
C ILE A 4 29.25 -35.19 70.19
N ARG A 5 27.96 -34.88 70.28
CA ARG A 5 27.04 -34.71 69.15
C ARG A 5 27.18 -33.29 68.55
N PRO A 6 27.31 -33.12 67.22
CA PRO A 6 27.26 -31.80 66.61
C PRO A 6 25.82 -31.27 66.50
N LEU A 7 25.64 -30.04 66.99
CA LEU A 7 24.42 -29.23 66.94
C LEU A 7 24.18 -28.75 65.50
N ARG A 8 23.05 -29.11 64.88
CA ARG A 8 22.64 -28.57 63.58
C ARG A 8 22.03 -27.18 63.79
N LEU A 9 22.71 -26.13 63.34
CA LEU A 9 22.18 -24.77 63.25
C LEU A 9 21.19 -24.70 62.08
N ALA A 10 19.92 -24.45 62.35
CA ALA A 10 18.93 -24.12 61.33
C ALA A 10 19.06 -22.64 60.97
N LEU A 11 19.48 -22.33 59.73
CA LEU A 11 19.36 -20.98 59.17
C LEU A 11 17.89 -20.74 58.82
N LEU A 12 17.21 -19.86 59.57
CA LEU A 12 15.98 -19.22 59.11
C LEU A 12 16.35 -18.17 58.05
N SER A 13 16.00 -18.42 56.79
CA SER A 13 15.99 -17.41 55.73
C SER A 13 14.81 -16.45 55.95
N LEU A 14 15.11 -15.23 56.40
CA LEU A 14 14.14 -14.15 56.53
C LEU A 14 13.85 -13.57 55.14
N SER A 15 12.78 -14.03 54.49
CA SER A 15 12.31 -13.46 53.22
C SER A 15 11.66 -12.10 53.48
N VAL A 16 12.40 -11.02 53.25
CA VAL A 16 11.83 -9.66 53.24
C VAL A 16 10.98 -9.52 51.99
N ALA A 17 9.65 -9.59 52.15
CA ALA A 17 8.71 -9.23 51.10
C ALA A 17 8.81 -7.72 50.85
N LEU A 18 9.46 -7.31 49.76
CA LEU A 18 9.38 -5.94 49.27
C LEU A 18 7.91 -5.66 48.89
N PRO A 19 7.32 -4.51 49.28
CA PRO A 19 5.98 -4.16 48.84
C PRO A 19 5.97 -4.07 47.31
N ALA A 20 5.13 -4.88 46.67
CA ALA A 20 4.82 -4.72 45.26
C ALA A 20 4.03 -3.41 45.11
N PHE A 21 4.68 -2.35 44.65
CA PHE A 21 3.98 -1.13 44.27
C PHE A 21 3.16 -1.42 43.01
N ALA A 22 1.89 -1.02 43.02
CA ALA A 22 1.03 -1.13 41.85
C ALA A 22 1.67 -0.42 40.66
N ALA A 23 1.70 -1.07 39.50
CA ALA A 23 2.22 -0.49 38.27
C ALA A 23 1.27 0.60 37.80
N GLY A 24 1.70 1.86 37.83
CA GLY A 24 0.91 2.98 37.33
C GLY A 24 0.76 2.97 35.80
N PRO A 25 -0.22 3.70 35.25
CA PRO A 25 -0.33 3.87 33.81
C PRO A 25 0.91 4.49 33.18
N ALA A 26 1.22 4.11 31.94
CA ALA A 26 2.39 4.56 31.19
C ALA A 26 2.00 5.10 29.80
N VAL A 27 2.79 6.03 29.28
CA VAL A 27 2.67 6.59 27.92
C VAL A 27 4.06 6.66 27.31
N TRP A 28 4.22 6.23 26.06
CA TRP A 28 5.50 6.29 25.35
C TRP A 28 5.29 6.58 23.85
N GLY A 29 6.34 7.10 23.21
CA GLY A 29 6.43 7.23 21.76
C GLY A 29 6.87 5.93 21.12
N GLU A 30 6.20 5.54 20.05
CA GLU A 30 6.39 4.26 19.36
C GLU A 30 6.50 4.47 17.84
N GLY A 31 7.29 3.64 17.17
CA GLY A 31 7.46 3.69 15.72
C GLY A 31 6.25 3.17 14.97
N LEU A 32 5.98 3.70 13.77
CA LEU A 32 4.85 3.29 12.92
C LEU A 32 4.87 1.80 12.53
N MET A 33 6.03 1.16 12.61
CA MET A 33 6.22 -0.24 12.24
C MET A 33 5.80 -1.24 13.34
N VAL A 34 5.46 -0.78 14.54
CA VAL A 34 5.00 -1.63 15.65
C VAL A 34 3.48 -1.69 15.67
N LYS A 35 2.89 -2.89 15.71
CA LYS A 35 1.45 -3.04 16.01
C LYS A 35 1.26 -3.11 17.52
N VAL A 36 0.76 -2.04 18.14
CA VAL A 36 0.50 -2.00 19.59
C VAL A 36 -0.76 -2.82 19.89
N ARG A 37 -0.56 -4.05 20.35
CA ARG A 37 -1.63 -4.97 20.74
C ARG A 37 -1.95 -4.81 22.22
N PRO A 38 -3.11 -5.29 22.71
CA PRO A 38 -3.44 -5.19 24.13
C PRO A 38 -2.39 -5.79 25.06
N GLN A 39 -1.64 -6.80 24.60
CA GLN A 39 -0.60 -7.47 25.39
C GLN A 39 0.77 -6.77 25.32
N THR A 40 0.89 -5.67 24.56
CA THR A 40 2.15 -4.93 24.44
C THR A 40 2.56 -4.37 25.80
N ALA A 41 3.73 -4.78 26.29
CA ALA A 41 4.28 -4.29 27.54
C ALA A 41 4.61 -2.80 27.46
N ALA A 42 4.45 -2.09 28.59
CA ALA A 42 4.82 -0.69 28.70
C ALA A 42 6.31 -0.46 28.40
N ARG A 43 6.60 0.66 27.72
CA ARG A 43 7.95 1.15 27.45
C ARG A 43 8.12 2.56 28.02
N SER A 44 9.30 3.15 27.84
CA SER A 44 9.69 4.42 28.46
C SER A 44 10.14 5.51 27.49
N ALA A 45 10.09 5.28 26.18
CA ALA A 45 10.51 6.29 25.20
C ALA A 45 9.59 7.52 25.27
N THR A 46 10.14 8.69 25.55
CA THR A 46 9.38 9.96 25.61
C THR A 46 9.52 10.81 24.35
N GLU A 47 10.22 10.29 23.34
CA GLU A 47 10.55 10.99 22.11
C GLU A 47 10.50 10.04 20.92
N VAL A 48 10.00 10.54 19.79
CA VAL A 48 10.14 9.91 18.46
C VAL A 48 10.89 10.84 17.52
N ARG A 49 11.64 10.26 16.58
CA ARG A 49 12.42 10.98 15.57
C ARG A 49 11.98 10.55 14.19
N LEU A 50 11.70 11.53 13.34
CA LEU A 50 11.15 11.35 12.01
C LEU A 50 12.01 12.13 11.01
N THR A 51 12.10 11.63 9.79
CA THR A 51 12.75 12.31 8.67
C THR A 51 11.82 12.25 7.47
N ALA A 52 11.55 13.38 6.83
CA ALA A 52 10.62 13.47 5.70
C ALA A 52 11.15 14.46 4.65
N ALA A 53 10.82 14.22 3.39
CA ALA A 53 10.84 15.25 2.35
C ALA A 53 9.59 16.14 2.46
N ARG A 54 9.60 17.26 1.73
CA ARG A 54 8.39 18.03 1.45
C ARG A 54 7.38 17.16 0.69
N ASN A 55 6.10 17.39 0.94
CA ASN A 55 4.98 16.64 0.36
C ASN A 55 4.94 15.13 0.74
N GLU A 56 5.73 14.71 1.72
CA GLU A 56 5.74 13.34 2.25
C GLU A 56 4.88 13.22 3.51
N PHE A 57 4.28 12.06 3.72
CA PHE A 57 3.65 11.69 4.99
C PHE A 57 4.59 10.84 5.83
N VAL A 58 4.75 11.20 7.10
CA VAL A 58 5.41 10.39 8.11
C VAL A 58 4.46 10.17 9.29
N SER A 59 4.58 9.02 9.94
CA SER A 59 3.68 8.67 11.03
C SER A 59 4.45 8.12 12.22
N PHE A 60 3.84 8.18 13.39
CA PHE A 60 4.31 7.53 14.61
C PHE A 60 3.11 7.20 15.50
N GLN A 61 3.36 6.55 16.62
CA GLN A 61 2.34 6.22 17.59
C GLN A 61 2.66 6.83 18.96
N VAL A 62 1.61 7.19 19.69
CA VAL A 62 1.66 7.41 21.13
C VAL A 62 0.92 6.26 21.78
N ALA A 63 1.67 5.36 22.37
CA ALA A 63 1.14 4.16 22.99
C ALA A 63 0.94 4.39 24.50
N LEU A 64 -0.11 3.77 25.03
CA LEU A 64 -0.54 3.89 26.42
C LEU A 64 -0.73 2.50 27.01
N HIS A 65 -0.33 2.29 28.26
CA HIS A 65 -0.60 1.08 29.02
C HIS A 65 -1.38 1.45 30.28
N GLY A 66 -2.48 0.74 30.56
CA GLY A 66 -3.40 1.07 31.65
C GLY A 66 -2.83 0.86 33.06
N GLY A 67 -1.70 0.16 33.18
CA GLY A 67 -1.18 -0.24 34.50
C GLY A 67 -2.20 -1.10 35.25
N ASP A 68 -2.17 -1.10 36.57
CA ASP A 68 -3.09 -1.90 37.39
C ASP A 68 -4.49 -1.28 37.51
N SER A 69 -4.63 0.02 37.23
CA SER A 69 -5.88 0.77 37.42
C SER A 69 -6.68 1.04 36.14
N GLY A 70 -6.05 0.93 34.97
CA GLY A 70 -6.58 1.47 33.72
C GLY A 70 -6.49 3.00 33.64
N LEU A 71 -6.89 3.53 32.48
CA LEU A 71 -7.12 4.96 32.22
C LEU A 71 -8.54 5.15 31.69
N GLN A 72 -9.21 6.20 32.14
CA GLN A 72 -10.56 6.58 31.72
C GLN A 72 -10.54 7.95 31.09
N GLY A 73 -11.34 8.16 30.04
CA GLY A 73 -11.50 9.49 29.46
C GLY A 73 -10.23 10.01 28.76
N VAL A 74 -9.40 9.13 28.18
CA VAL A 74 -8.15 9.50 27.49
C VAL A 74 -8.44 10.43 26.32
N ARG A 75 -7.77 11.57 26.29
CA ARG A 75 -7.76 12.57 25.22
C ARG A 75 -6.33 12.86 24.83
N ALA A 76 -6.08 13.22 23.59
CA ALA A 76 -4.77 13.69 23.17
C ALA A 76 -4.87 14.86 22.20
N ARG A 77 -3.81 15.66 22.17
CA ARG A 77 -3.66 16.78 21.22
C ARG A 77 -2.21 16.96 20.82
N LEU A 78 -2.00 17.29 19.55
CA LEU A 78 -0.75 17.81 19.01
C LEU A 78 -1.09 19.11 18.29
N PRO A 79 -0.97 20.28 18.93
CA PRO A 79 -1.44 21.54 18.35
C PRO A 79 -0.62 21.97 17.14
N ALA A 80 0.70 21.74 17.18
CA ALA A 80 1.63 22.11 16.13
C ALA A 80 2.94 21.32 16.21
N LEU A 81 3.69 21.31 15.10
CA LEU A 81 5.15 21.13 15.10
C LEU A 81 5.81 22.46 14.73
N GLU A 82 6.68 22.96 15.60
CA GLU A 82 7.34 24.27 15.48
C GLU A 82 8.77 24.11 14.96
N GLY A 83 9.14 24.88 13.95
CA GLY A 83 10.47 24.87 13.34
C GLY A 83 10.69 26.12 12.48
N PRO A 84 11.37 26.00 11.33
CA PRO A 84 11.45 27.08 10.32
C PRO A 84 10.09 27.63 9.88
N ALA A 85 9.07 26.77 9.91
CA ALA A 85 7.65 27.14 9.81
C ALA A 85 6.86 26.40 10.90
N THR A 86 5.57 26.66 10.99
CA THR A 86 4.67 25.93 11.91
C THR A 86 3.76 25.01 11.12
N LEU A 87 3.81 23.71 11.41
CA LEU A 87 2.88 22.71 10.85
C LEU A 87 1.70 22.58 11.81
N THR A 88 0.46 22.74 11.35
CA THR A 88 -0.74 22.77 12.20
C THR A 88 -1.90 22.01 11.58
N GLY A 89 -2.99 21.82 12.35
CA GLY A 89 -4.32 21.51 11.85
C GLY A 89 -4.34 20.44 10.74
N PRO A 90 -4.58 20.81 9.46
CA PRO A 90 -4.69 19.85 8.34
C PRO A 90 -3.44 19.00 8.07
N ASP A 91 -2.28 19.42 8.57
CA ASP A 91 -1.01 18.70 8.40
C ASP A 91 -0.81 17.60 9.44
N VAL A 92 -1.59 17.60 10.51
CA VAL A 92 -1.44 16.67 11.63
C VAL A 92 -2.79 16.02 11.93
N THR A 93 -2.88 14.71 11.77
CA THR A 93 -4.11 13.96 12.10
C THR A 93 -3.82 12.93 13.19
N LEU A 94 -4.58 12.99 14.27
CA LEU A 94 -4.57 11.98 15.34
C LEU A 94 -5.68 10.97 15.07
N TYR A 95 -5.40 9.69 15.28
CA TYR A 95 -6.37 8.62 15.17
C TYR A 95 -6.33 7.74 16.43
N ARG A 96 -7.49 7.28 16.88
CA ARG A 96 -7.58 6.14 17.78
C ARG A 96 -7.49 4.86 16.97
N GLU A 97 -6.54 3.99 17.32
CA GLU A 97 -6.46 2.66 16.74
C GLU A 97 -7.59 1.76 17.28
N ALA A 98 -8.55 1.44 16.41
CA ALA A 98 -9.58 0.46 16.68
C ALA A 98 -9.01 -0.96 16.53
N LEU A 99 -9.43 -1.84 17.43
CA LEU A 99 -9.02 -3.23 17.45
C LEU A 99 -10.02 -4.11 16.69
N VAL A 100 -9.52 -4.94 15.79
CA VAL A 100 -10.27 -6.04 15.16
C VAL A 100 -9.83 -7.35 15.80
N THR A 101 -10.79 -8.19 16.18
CA THR A 101 -10.48 -9.47 16.84
C THR A 101 -10.50 -10.62 15.85
N THR A 102 -9.33 -11.12 15.50
CA THR A 102 -9.19 -12.28 14.62
C THR A 102 -9.51 -13.57 15.37
N LYS A 103 -10.23 -14.47 14.70
CA LYS A 103 -10.60 -15.80 15.23
C LYS A 103 -9.80 -16.93 14.60
N LYS A 104 -9.23 -16.65 13.43
CA LYS A 104 -8.36 -17.53 12.65
C LYS A 104 -7.14 -16.72 12.25
N ALA A 105 -5.97 -17.32 12.25
CA ALA A 105 -4.76 -16.68 11.76
C ALA A 105 -4.70 -16.78 10.23
N SER A 106 -4.14 -15.77 9.57
CA SER A 106 -3.87 -15.82 8.12
C SER A 106 -2.77 -16.81 7.75
N VAL A 107 -1.88 -17.09 8.71
CA VAL A 107 -0.77 -18.02 8.56
C VAL A 107 -0.75 -18.95 9.77
N ALA A 108 -0.60 -20.25 9.52
CA ALA A 108 -0.53 -21.23 10.59
C ALA A 108 0.59 -20.91 11.60
N GLY A 109 0.27 -20.94 12.90
CA GLY A 109 1.22 -20.69 13.98
C GLY A 109 1.28 -19.23 14.46
N GLU A 110 0.68 -18.28 13.73
CA GLU A 110 0.55 -16.89 14.19
C GLU A 110 -0.55 -16.74 15.26
N PRO A 111 -0.42 -15.79 16.19
CA PRO A 111 -1.40 -15.57 17.25
C PRO A 111 -2.69 -14.93 16.73
N VAL A 112 -3.83 -15.50 17.12
CA VAL A 112 -5.15 -14.87 16.98
C VAL A 112 -5.40 -13.85 18.10
N GLY A 113 -6.47 -13.07 17.99
CA GLY A 113 -6.91 -12.12 19.01
C GLY A 113 -7.01 -10.70 18.48
N SER A 114 -6.91 -9.71 19.36
CA SER A 114 -7.09 -8.31 18.98
C SER A 114 -5.84 -7.73 18.29
N TRP A 115 -6.07 -7.08 17.16
CA TRP A 115 -5.07 -6.42 16.32
C TRP A 115 -5.51 -4.99 16.00
N PRO A 116 -4.61 -4.00 16.08
CA PRO A 116 -4.93 -2.64 15.64
C PRO A 116 -4.98 -2.59 14.10
N ASP A 117 -6.03 -1.98 13.55
CA ASP A 117 -6.08 -1.71 12.11
C ASP A 117 -6.97 -0.52 11.74
N GLY A 118 -8.24 -0.46 12.16
CA GLY A 118 -9.11 0.68 11.82
C GLY A 118 -8.65 1.98 12.50
N LEU A 119 -8.40 3.05 11.74
CA LEU A 119 -7.92 4.32 12.29
C LEU A 119 -9.06 5.34 12.41
N VAL A 120 -9.71 5.42 13.56
CA VAL A 120 -10.79 6.40 13.78
C VAL A 120 -10.14 7.78 13.99
N PRO A 121 -10.34 8.77 13.09
CA PRO A 121 -9.70 10.07 13.20
C PRO A 121 -10.29 10.89 14.33
N ASP A 122 -9.55 11.86 14.85
CA ASP A 122 -10.05 12.92 15.74
C ASP A 122 -10.89 13.93 14.94
N THR A 123 -10.30 14.49 13.88
CA THR A 123 -11.01 15.20 12.82
C THR A 123 -10.73 14.49 11.51
N ASP A 124 -11.76 14.08 10.78
CA ASP A 124 -11.57 13.30 9.56
C ASP A 124 -11.06 14.14 8.39
N GLU A 125 -10.14 13.59 7.61
CA GLU A 125 -9.51 14.28 6.47
C GLU A 125 -10.42 14.50 5.25
N VAL A 126 -11.63 13.94 5.25
CA VAL A 126 -12.53 13.93 4.09
C VAL A 126 -13.59 15.03 4.20
N ALA A 127 -14.36 15.01 5.29
CA ALA A 127 -15.44 15.96 5.58
C ALA A 127 -15.01 17.06 6.55
N GLY A 128 -13.86 16.92 7.24
CA GLY A 128 -13.40 17.88 8.23
C GLY A 128 -14.25 17.91 9.50
N GLU A 129 -14.98 16.83 9.80
CA GLU A 129 -15.84 16.75 10.96
C GLU A 129 -15.08 16.16 12.16
N GLN A 130 -15.39 16.68 13.36
CA GLN A 130 -14.97 16.05 14.60
C GLN A 130 -15.62 14.67 14.74
N ARG A 131 -14.81 13.67 15.09
CA ARG A 131 -15.19 12.26 15.22
C ARG A 131 -14.88 11.74 16.63
N SER A 132 -15.33 10.52 16.89
CA SER A 132 -15.30 9.84 18.19
C SER A 132 -13.99 9.06 18.41
N ALA A 133 -12.84 9.61 18.02
CA ALA A 133 -11.54 9.07 18.44
C ALA A 133 -11.32 9.27 19.94
N PHE A 134 -11.70 10.44 20.45
CA PHE A 134 -11.57 10.82 21.85
C PHE A 134 -12.93 11.26 22.45
N PRO A 135 -13.13 11.10 23.77
CA PRO A 135 -12.27 10.32 24.66
C PRO A 135 -12.40 8.81 24.44
N PHE A 136 -11.42 8.04 24.90
CA PHE A 136 -11.50 6.57 24.98
C PHE A 136 -10.83 6.03 26.26
N ASP A 137 -11.04 4.76 26.57
CA ASP A 137 -10.48 4.14 27.78
C ASP A 137 -9.36 3.14 27.45
N VAL A 138 -8.40 3.01 28.36
CA VAL A 138 -7.36 1.97 28.34
C VAL A 138 -7.62 1.02 29.51
N PRO A 139 -7.98 -0.25 29.27
CA PRO A 139 -8.21 -1.20 30.35
C PRO A 139 -6.97 -1.44 31.22
N ALA A 140 -7.19 -1.83 32.47
CA ALA A 140 -6.11 -2.29 33.35
C ALA A 140 -5.39 -3.50 32.73
N GLY A 141 -4.06 -3.49 32.78
CA GLY A 141 -3.20 -4.54 32.24
C GLY A 141 -3.11 -4.60 30.71
N GLU A 142 -3.69 -3.63 29.99
CA GLU A 142 -3.67 -3.61 28.53
C GLU A 142 -3.03 -2.35 27.93
N ALA A 143 -2.61 -2.44 26.67
CA ALA A 143 -2.18 -1.31 25.87
C ALA A 143 -3.18 -0.89 24.78
N ARG A 144 -3.14 0.40 24.42
CA ARG A 144 -3.79 1.02 23.25
C ARG A 144 -2.81 2.00 22.61
N ALA A 145 -3.10 2.42 21.38
CA ALA A 145 -2.29 3.42 20.69
C ALA A 145 -3.13 4.49 20.02
N ILE A 146 -2.53 5.68 19.95
CA ILE A 146 -2.97 6.80 19.15
C ILE A 146 -1.99 6.88 17.98
N TRP A 147 -2.48 6.71 16.77
CA TRP A 147 -1.69 6.93 15.57
C TRP A 147 -1.63 8.43 15.27
N VAL A 148 -0.45 8.96 14.99
CA VAL A 148 -0.25 10.35 14.61
C VAL A 148 0.34 10.36 13.20
N ASP A 149 -0.38 11.00 12.29
CA ASP A 149 0.01 11.16 10.89
C ASP A 149 0.38 12.62 10.62
N VAL A 150 1.57 12.86 10.10
CA VAL A 150 2.10 14.19 9.78
C VAL A 150 2.36 14.26 8.29
N ARG A 151 1.65 15.15 7.60
CA ARG A 151 1.93 15.55 6.24
C ARG A 151 2.87 16.74 6.27
N VAL A 152 4.01 16.65 5.60
CA VAL A 152 4.87 17.82 5.38
C VAL A 152 4.33 18.58 4.15
N PRO A 153 3.92 19.86 4.28
CA PRO A 153 3.51 20.66 3.13
C PRO A 153 4.59 20.72 2.04
N GLU A 154 4.16 20.92 0.79
CA GLU A 154 5.07 21.01 -0.37
C GLU A 154 6.01 22.22 -0.29
N ASP A 155 5.60 23.29 0.40
CA ASP A 155 6.32 24.55 0.61
C ASP A 155 7.01 24.65 1.98
N ALA A 156 6.94 23.61 2.81
CA ALA A 156 7.57 23.61 4.13
C ALA A 156 9.11 23.74 4.01
N PRO A 157 9.75 24.73 4.65
CA PRO A 157 11.21 24.86 4.56
C PRO A 157 11.93 23.65 5.18
N PRO A 158 13.04 23.18 4.58
CA PRO A 158 13.91 22.20 5.22
C PRO A 158 14.39 22.65 6.60
N GLY A 159 14.59 21.70 7.50
CA GLY A 159 15.08 21.94 8.85
C GLY A 159 14.35 21.12 9.91
N ASP A 160 14.66 21.41 11.17
CA ASP A 160 14.13 20.66 12.30
C ASP A 160 12.87 21.30 12.88
N TYR A 161 11.85 20.47 13.08
CA TYR A 161 10.57 20.81 13.69
C TYR A 161 10.39 19.99 14.97
N THR A 162 9.78 20.59 15.99
CA THR A 162 9.47 19.92 17.26
C THR A 162 8.02 20.15 17.66
N GLY A 163 7.31 19.07 17.94
CA GLY A 163 5.96 19.08 18.50
C GLY A 163 5.86 18.24 19.76
N THR A 164 4.81 18.43 20.56
CA THR A 164 4.56 17.61 21.75
C THR A 164 3.12 17.13 21.75
N VAL A 165 2.95 15.80 21.70
CA VAL A 165 1.65 15.18 21.93
C VAL A 165 1.41 15.20 23.43
N THR A 166 0.35 15.87 23.87
CA THR A 166 -0.11 15.83 25.25
C THR A 166 -1.25 14.84 25.38
N VAL A 167 -1.11 13.89 26.30
CA VAL A 167 -2.12 12.89 26.65
C VAL A 167 -2.67 13.23 28.02
N GLU A 168 -3.99 13.37 28.11
CA GLU A 168 -4.73 13.67 29.33
C GLU A 168 -5.75 12.56 29.59
N ALA A 169 -6.01 12.23 30.85
CA ALA A 169 -7.09 11.33 31.24
C ALA A 169 -7.71 11.80 32.56
N ASP A 170 -8.86 11.21 32.92
CA ASP A 170 -9.59 11.57 34.13
C ASP A 170 -8.71 11.35 35.39
N GLY A 171 -9.03 12.05 36.48
CA GLY A 171 -8.24 11.98 37.73
C GLY A 171 -6.91 12.74 37.68
N GLY A 172 -6.72 13.63 36.71
CA GLY A 172 -5.54 14.52 36.62
C GLY A 172 -4.31 13.85 36.00
N PHE A 173 -4.48 12.73 35.30
CA PHE A 173 -3.39 12.09 34.58
C PHE A 173 -2.97 12.93 33.37
N GLN A 174 -1.68 13.23 33.27
CA GLN A 174 -1.11 13.94 32.12
C GLN A 174 0.29 13.41 31.81
N ARG A 175 0.55 13.10 30.54
CA ARG A 175 1.86 12.68 30.01
C ARG A 175 2.10 13.31 28.65
N GLN A 176 3.36 13.30 28.22
CA GLN A 176 3.80 13.94 26.98
C GLN A 176 4.77 13.04 26.21
N VAL A 177 4.67 13.09 24.88
CA VAL A 177 5.64 12.50 23.95
C VAL A 177 6.09 13.59 22.98
N THR A 178 7.39 13.78 22.87
CA THR A 178 7.98 14.75 21.94
C THR A 178 8.15 14.11 20.56
N ALA A 179 7.70 14.80 19.51
CA ALA A 179 7.98 14.44 18.12
C ALA A 179 9.04 15.39 17.55
N ARG A 180 10.17 14.86 17.09
CA ARG A 180 11.18 15.61 16.34
C ARG A 180 11.13 15.19 14.88
N LEU A 181 10.90 16.15 14.00
CA LEU A 181 10.82 15.93 12.56
C LEU A 181 11.94 16.72 11.87
N THR A 182 12.79 16.04 11.14
CA THR A 182 13.74 16.68 10.21
C THR A 182 13.16 16.66 8.81
N VAL A 183 12.89 17.84 8.25
CA VAL A 183 12.51 18.01 6.85
C VAL A 183 13.79 18.17 6.02
N VAL A 184 14.06 17.23 5.11
CA VAL A 184 15.21 17.29 4.21
C VAL A 184 14.92 18.17 3.00
N ASP A 185 15.98 18.65 2.32
CA ASP A 185 15.83 19.44 1.09
C ASP A 185 15.56 18.56 -0.12
N ALA A 186 14.37 17.95 -0.13
CA ALA A 186 13.84 17.16 -1.22
C ALA A 186 12.31 17.27 -1.20
N ALA A 187 11.66 16.92 -2.29
CA ALA A 187 10.21 16.84 -2.38
C ALA A 187 9.79 15.54 -3.07
N LEU A 188 8.75 14.88 -2.56
CA LEU A 188 8.12 13.76 -3.25
C LEU A 188 6.99 14.25 -4.17
N PRO A 189 6.77 13.62 -5.33
CA PRO A 189 5.68 14.02 -6.22
C PRO A 189 4.32 13.76 -5.56
N SER A 190 3.28 14.56 -5.84
CA SER A 190 1.94 14.30 -5.29
C SER A 190 1.26 13.07 -5.91
N THR A 191 1.52 12.83 -7.20
CA THR A 191 1.10 11.61 -7.90
C THR A 191 2.23 10.60 -7.79
N ALA A 192 1.93 9.37 -7.39
CA ALA A 192 2.93 8.30 -7.36
C ALA A 192 3.55 8.09 -8.75
N SER A 193 4.87 7.96 -8.80
CA SER A 193 5.63 7.62 -10.01
C SER A 193 5.35 6.20 -10.47
N LEU A 194 4.95 5.32 -9.54
CA LEU A 194 4.51 3.97 -9.82
C LEU A 194 2.97 3.92 -10.01
N PRO A 195 2.47 3.61 -11.22
CA PRO A 195 1.07 3.31 -11.43
C PRO A 195 0.55 2.19 -10.53
N SER A 196 -0.64 2.39 -9.98
CA SER A 196 -1.36 1.34 -9.25
C SER A 196 -2.79 1.17 -9.77
N ALA A 197 -3.35 -0.02 -9.61
CA ALA A 197 -4.76 -0.35 -9.79
C ALA A 197 -5.25 -1.16 -8.59
N PHE A 198 -5.79 -0.48 -7.59
CA PHE A 198 -6.46 -1.11 -6.46
C PHE A 198 -7.94 -1.21 -6.79
N LEU A 199 -8.48 -2.41 -6.93
CA LEU A 199 -9.86 -2.55 -7.38
C LEU A 199 -10.84 -2.25 -6.25
N LEU A 200 -11.98 -1.64 -6.61
CA LEU A 200 -13.08 -1.38 -5.70
C LEU A 200 -14.37 -1.79 -6.40
N TRP A 201 -15.21 -2.59 -5.74
CA TRP A 201 -16.54 -2.92 -6.26
C TRP A 201 -17.63 -2.05 -5.60
N PRO A 202 -18.30 -1.14 -6.34
CA PRO A 202 -19.20 -0.15 -5.75
C PRO A 202 -20.38 -0.70 -4.93
N PRO A 203 -20.99 -1.85 -5.29
CA PRO A 203 -22.04 -2.45 -4.46
C PRO A 203 -21.62 -2.75 -3.02
N HIS A 204 -20.34 -3.08 -2.75
CA HIS A 204 -19.87 -3.26 -1.38
C HIS A 204 -19.86 -1.95 -0.58
N VAL A 205 -19.57 -0.81 -1.22
CA VAL A 205 -19.67 0.53 -0.59
C VAL A 205 -21.13 0.87 -0.29
N CYS A 206 -22.02 0.64 -1.26
CA CYS A 206 -23.46 0.78 -1.07
C CYS A 206 -23.96 -0.07 0.12
N ARG A 207 -23.53 -1.33 0.22
CA ARG A 207 -23.91 -2.24 1.30
C ARG A 207 -23.47 -1.73 2.66
N ALA A 208 -22.22 -1.28 2.76
CA ALA A 208 -21.64 -0.87 4.02
C ALA A 208 -22.21 0.44 4.57
N HIS A 209 -22.55 1.39 3.70
CA HIS A 209 -23.04 2.72 4.10
C HIS A 209 -24.57 2.83 4.11
N LEU A 210 -25.26 2.10 3.23
CA LEU A 210 -26.72 2.26 3.01
C LEU A 210 -27.50 0.96 3.26
N GLY A 211 -26.84 -0.14 3.60
CA GLY A 211 -27.49 -1.40 3.96
C GLY A 211 -28.12 -2.17 2.79
N ARG A 212 -27.83 -1.79 1.54
CA ARG A 212 -28.35 -2.40 0.30
C ARG A 212 -27.30 -2.37 -0.80
N GLU A 213 -27.55 -2.95 -1.97
CA GLU A 213 -26.56 -3.01 -3.07
C GLU A 213 -26.99 -2.31 -4.35
N ASP A 214 -28.24 -1.86 -4.40
CA ASP A 214 -28.90 -1.28 -5.57
C ASP A 214 -28.93 0.26 -5.53
N CYS A 215 -27.87 0.88 -4.99
CA CYS A 215 -27.75 2.34 -4.94
C CYS A 215 -27.77 2.94 -6.34
N THR A 216 -28.45 4.08 -6.45
CA THR A 216 -28.38 4.94 -7.64
C THR A 216 -27.00 5.59 -7.75
N PRO A 217 -26.55 5.99 -8.96
CA PRO A 217 -25.32 6.77 -9.12
C PRO A 217 -25.28 8.02 -8.23
N GLN A 218 -26.40 8.70 -8.05
CA GLN A 218 -26.51 9.91 -7.23
C GLN A 218 -26.24 9.65 -5.75
N GLU A 219 -26.62 8.48 -5.24
CA GLU A 219 -26.30 8.07 -3.86
C GLU A 219 -24.84 7.65 -3.71
N LEU A 220 -24.28 6.98 -4.74
CA LEU A 220 -23.01 6.28 -4.63
C LEU A 220 -21.80 7.14 -5.01
N GLN A 221 -21.91 7.99 -6.03
CA GLN A 221 -20.80 8.83 -6.51
C GLN A 221 -20.18 9.71 -5.42
N PRO A 222 -20.94 10.41 -4.56
CA PRO A 222 -20.34 11.21 -3.49
C PRO A 222 -19.53 10.37 -2.51
N LEU A 223 -19.98 9.16 -2.19
CA LEU A 223 -19.23 8.22 -1.34
C LEU A 223 -17.97 7.76 -2.06
N LEU A 224 -18.07 7.28 -3.29
CA LEU A 224 -16.94 6.79 -4.07
C LEU A 224 -15.87 7.87 -4.31
N ALA A 225 -16.27 9.13 -4.53
CA ALA A 225 -15.34 10.26 -4.65
C ALA A 225 -14.52 10.45 -3.37
N ARG A 226 -15.12 10.29 -2.19
CA ARG A 226 -14.42 10.32 -0.89
C ARG A 226 -13.43 9.16 -0.74
N TYR A 227 -13.80 7.95 -1.20
CA TYR A 227 -12.88 6.81 -1.24
C TYR A 227 -11.69 7.08 -2.16
N GLN A 228 -11.91 7.68 -3.33
CA GLN A 228 -10.83 8.05 -4.25
C GLN A 228 -9.93 9.15 -3.67
N GLN A 229 -10.51 10.17 -3.03
CA GLN A 229 -9.74 11.20 -2.33
C GLN A 229 -8.81 10.55 -1.30
N MET A 230 -9.35 9.70 -0.44
CA MET A 230 -8.56 8.99 0.57
C MET A 230 -7.48 8.11 -0.07
N ALA A 231 -7.77 7.40 -1.16
CA ALA A 231 -6.80 6.58 -1.87
C ALA A 231 -5.63 7.41 -2.45
N LEU A 232 -5.91 8.55 -3.08
CA LEU A 232 -4.86 9.44 -3.62
C LEU A 232 -4.01 10.04 -2.51
N GLU A 233 -4.59 10.38 -1.36
CA GLU A 233 -3.83 10.81 -0.16
C GLU A 233 -2.99 9.67 0.46
N HIS A 234 -3.28 8.43 0.07
CA HIS A 234 -2.45 7.25 0.35
C HIS A 234 -1.59 6.81 -0.85
N ARG A 235 -1.49 7.67 -1.86
CA ARG A 235 -0.62 7.52 -3.04
C ARG A 235 -0.94 6.29 -3.91
N PHE A 236 -2.17 5.78 -3.87
CA PHE A 236 -2.62 4.71 -4.77
C PHE A 236 -3.96 5.05 -5.44
N THR A 237 -4.29 4.34 -6.53
CA THR A 237 -5.48 4.62 -7.34
C THR A 237 -6.53 3.52 -7.20
N LEU A 238 -7.79 3.89 -6.95
CA LEU A 238 -8.91 2.97 -7.08
C LEU A 238 -9.37 2.97 -8.54
N SER A 239 -8.93 2.00 -9.34
CA SER A 239 -9.07 2.08 -10.80
C SER A 239 -10.47 1.72 -11.32
N SER A 240 -11.28 1.02 -10.54
CA SER A 240 -12.55 0.42 -10.98
C SER A 240 -13.79 0.87 -10.19
N LEU A 241 -13.69 2.00 -9.48
CA LEU A 241 -14.70 2.48 -8.54
C LEU A 241 -15.98 3.04 -9.17
N PHE A 242 -16.04 3.21 -10.49
CA PHE A 242 -17.13 3.95 -11.13
C PHE A 242 -18.47 3.19 -11.08
N PRO A 243 -19.63 3.88 -10.99
CA PRO A 243 -20.92 3.25 -11.18
C PRO A 243 -20.99 2.50 -12.50
N ARG A 244 -21.35 1.21 -12.46
CA ARG A 244 -21.40 0.34 -13.64
C ARG A 244 -22.69 0.47 -14.46
N LYS A 245 -23.71 1.15 -13.92
CA LYS A 245 -25.01 1.37 -14.56
C LYS A 245 -25.53 2.79 -14.25
N PRO A 246 -26.27 3.43 -15.17
CA PRO A 246 -26.48 3.01 -16.57
C PRO A 246 -25.19 3.08 -17.41
N TRP A 247 -25.17 2.43 -18.58
CA TRP A 247 -24.05 2.50 -19.52
C TRP A 247 -24.53 2.87 -20.93
N PRO A 248 -23.79 3.72 -21.68
CA PRO A 248 -22.65 4.52 -21.21
C PRO A 248 -23.07 5.49 -20.09
N PRO A 249 -22.14 5.90 -19.22
CA PRO A 249 -22.44 6.95 -18.25
C PRO A 249 -22.79 8.24 -18.98
N ALA A 250 -23.53 9.14 -18.33
CA ALA A 250 -23.63 10.50 -18.82
C ALA A 250 -22.25 11.15 -18.71
N TRP A 251 -21.53 11.29 -19.82
CA TRP A 251 -20.13 11.74 -19.81
C TRP A 251 -19.92 13.10 -19.14
N SER A 252 -20.90 14.01 -19.19
CA SER A 252 -20.85 15.26 -18.45
C SER A 252 -20.84 15.07 -16.92
N ASP A 253 -21.62 14.11 -16.42
CA ASP A 253 -21.68 13.75 -15.01
C ASP A 253 -20.42 12.99 -14.56
N PHE A 254 -19.94 12.09 -15.44
CA PHE A 254 -18.67 11.41 -15.26
C PHE A 254 -17.52 12.43 -15.15
N ASP A 255 -17.43 13.37 -16.09
CA ASP A 255 -16.39 14.39 -16.11
C ASP A 255 -16.46 15.31 -14.89
N ALA A 256 -17.67 15.71 -14.47
CA ALA A 256 -17.85 16.55 -13.30
C ALA A 256 -17.40 15.85 -12.01
N THR A 257 -17.64 14.55 -11.89
CA THR A 257 -17.30 13.77 -10.70
C THR A 257 -15.84 13.31 -10.69
N TRP A 258 -15.36 12.76 -11.81
CA TRP A 258 -14.08 12.04 -11.89
C TRP A 258 -12.98 12.86 -12.57
N GLY A 259 -13.34 13.84 -13.40
CA GLY A 259 -12.40 14.73 -14.06
C GLY A 259 -11.40 15.35 -13.08
N PRO A 260 -11.81 15.89 -11.92
CA PRO A 260 -10.86 16.43 -10.95
C PRO A 260 -9.82 15.42 -10.46
N PHE A 261 -10.22 14.16 -10.23
CA PHE A 261 -9.30 13.09 -9.81
C PHE A 261 -8.39 12.63 -10.95
N LEU A 262 -8.83 12.74 -12.19
CA LEU A 262 -8.02 12.39 -13.37
C LEU A 262 -7.09 13.52 -13.77
N ASP A 263 -7.48 14.78 -13.60
CA ASP A 263 -6.70 15.96 -14.00
C ASP A 263 -5.76 16.46 -12.89
N GLY A 264 -5.93 15.96 -11.66
CA GLY A 264 -5.13 16.38 -10.51
C GLY A 264 -5.61 17.69 -9.88
N THR A 265 -6.88 18.04 -10.08
CA THR A 265 -7.51 19.24 -9.53
C THR A 265 -8.48 18.95 -8.39
N ALA A 266 -8.66 17.67 -8.02
CA ALA A 266 -9.43 17.27 -6.87
C ALA A 266 -8.86 17.87 -5.57
N PRO A 267 -9.71 18.23 -4.60
CA PRO A 267 -9.28 18.80 -3.33
C PRO A 267 -8.71 17.70 -2.43
N THR A 268 -7.43 17.37 -2.62
CA THR A 268 -6.71 16.43 -1.76
C THR A 268 -5.62 17.17 -0.98
N ARG A 269 -5.17 16.59 0.13
CA ARG A 269 -4.00 17.08 0.88
C ARG A 269 -2.68 16.99 0.11
N LEU A 270 -2.65 16.33 -1.06
CA LEU A 270 -1.52 16.25 -1.98
C LEU A 270 -1.85 17.05 -3.26
N PRO A 271 -1.51 18.35 -3.33
CA PRO A 271 -1.87 19.18 -4.48
C PRO A 271 -1.38 18.58 -5.81
N GLY A 272 -2.25 18.43 -6.80
CA GLY A 272 -1.87 17.81 -8.08
C GLY A 272 -1.89 16.28 -8.10
N ALA A 273 -2.24 15.61 -7.00
CA ALA A 273 -2.41 14.16 -6.99
C ALA A 273 -3.53 13.74 -7.95
N ARG A 274 -3.24 12.82 -8.86
CA ARG A 274 -4.19 12.28 -9.84
C ARG A 274 -4.15 10.77 -9.91
N MET A 275 -5.25 10.19 -10.37
CA MET A 275 -5.33 8.75 -10.66
C MET A 275 -4.25 8.35 -11.66
N THR A 276 -3.56 7.23 -11.42
CA THR A 276 -2.53 6.69 -12.31
C THR A 276 -3.08 5.67 -13.30
N SER A 277 -4.29 5.17 -13.05
CA SER A 277 -4.96 4.18 -13.89
C SER A 277 -6.49 4.35 -13.85
N LEU A 278 -7.17 3.84 -14.86
CA LEU A 278 -8.63 3.86 -14.96
C LEU A 278 -9.11 2.63 -15.74
N GLU A 279 -9.97 1.82 -15.13
CA GLU A 279 -10.51 0.61 -15.76
C GLU A 279 -11.79 0.92 -16.55
N TYR A 280 -11.92 0.33 -17.73
CA TYR A 280 -13.21 0.17 -18.39
C TYR A 280 -14.10 -0.78 -17.55
N VAL A 281 -15.14 -0.23 -16.92
CA VAL A 281 -16.09 -1.00 -16.08
C VAL A 281 -17.48 -1.15 -16.70
N GLY A 282 -17.54 -1.10 -18.03
CA GLY A 282 -18.80 -1.23 -18.76
C GLY A 282 -19.41 -2.64 -18.68
N PRO A 283 -20.61 -2.84 -19.27
CA PRO A 283 -21.31 -4.11 -19.23
C PRO A 283 -20.50 -5.28 -19.79
N LEU A 284 -20.74 -6.46 -19.23
CA LEU A 284 -20.28 -7.75 -19.75
C LEU A 284 -21.47 -8.52 -20.34
N PRO A 285 -21.31 -9.28 -21.45
CA PRO A 285 -20.09 -9.36 -22.26
C PRO A 285 -19.74 -8.03 -22.93
N LEU A 286 -18.46 -7.84 -23.25
CA LEU A 286 -17.99 -6.60 -23.88
C LEU A 286 -18.72 -6.34 -25.20
N ASP A 287 -18.95 -5.07 -25.48
CA ASP A 287 -19.59 -4.59 -26.70
C ASP A 287 -18.66 -3.62 -27.44
N ALA A 288 -18.57 -3.78 -28.77
CA ALA A 288 -17.67 -3.01 -29.60
C ALA A 288 -17.97 -1.50 -29.60
N GLN A 289 -19.26 -1.13 -29.53
CA GLN A 289 -19.66 0.27 -29.51
C GLN A 289 -19.30 0.92 -28.18
N ASN A 290 -19.57 0.24 -27.07
CA ASN A 290 -19.20 0.72 -25.74
C ASN A 290 -17.68 0.92 -25.58
N LEU A 291 -16.86 0.01 -26.15
CA LEU A 291 -15.41 0.15 -26.18
C LEU A 291 -14.97 1.37 -27.00
N ARG A 292 -15.57 1.59 -28.19
CA ARG A 292 -15.30 2.76 -29.04
C ARG A 292 -15.65 4.06 -28.31
N ASP A 293 -16.84 4.13 -27.72
CA ASP A 293 -17.34 5.33 -27.06
C ASP A 293 -16.47 5.71 -25.85
N PHE A 294 -16.14 4.72 -25.01
CA PHE A 294 -15.22 4.91 -23.89
C PHE A 294 -13.84 5.39 -24.36
N THR A 295 -13.26 4.71 -25.36
CA THR A 295 -11.93 5.03 -25.88
C THR A 295 -11.89 6.43 -26.49
N ALA A 296 -12.92 6.80 -27.25
CA ALA A 296 -13.05 8.13 -27.83
C ALA A 296 -13.15 9.21 -26.75
N HIS A 297 -13.93 8.99 -25.69
CA HIS A 297 -14.05 9.93 -24.58
C HIS A 297 -12.72 10.08 -23.83
N MET A 298 -12.08 8.96 -23.43
CA MET A 298 -10.78 9.00 -22.76
C MET A 298 -9.72 9.71 -23.61
N LYS A 299 -9.72 9.49 -24.92
CA LYS A 299 -8.82 10.19 -25.85
C LYS A 299 -9.09 11.70 -25.90
N ALA A 300 -10.36 12.09 -26.04
CA ALA A 300 -10.75 13.50 -26.11
C ALA A 300 -10.38 14.28 -24.84
N LYS A 301 -10.38 13.60 -23.68
CA LYS A 301 -10.01 14.17 -22.39
C LYS A 301 -8.52 14.09 -22.05
N GLY A 302 -7.71 13.38 -22.86
CA GLY A 302 -6.30 13.15 -22.57
C GLY A 302 -6.05 12.13 -21.45
N TRP A 303 -7.01 11.23 -21.21
CA TRP A 303 -6.95 10.21 -20.15
C TRP A 303 -6.63 8.81 -20.68
N LEU A 304 -6.60 8.62 -22.02
CA LEU A 304 -6.43 7.31 -22.65
C LEU A 304 -5.15 6.58 -22.20
N ASP A 305 -4.04 7.30 -22.00
CA ASP A 305 -2.76 6.71 -21.58
C ASP A 305 -2.79 6.14 -20.15
N ARG A 306 -3.86 6.38 -19.39
CA ARG A 306 -4.11 5.77 -18.08
C ARG A 306 -5.26 4.77 -18.09
N ALA A 307 -6.05 4.76 -19.16
CA ALA A 307 -7.16 3.84 -19.30
C ALA A 307 -6.69 2.43 -19.69
N TYR A 308 -7.39 1.41 -19.20
CA TYR A 308 -7.18 0.03 -19.60
C TYR A 308 -8.49 -0.78 -19.57
N VAL A 309 -8.48 -1.95 -20.20
CA VAL A 309 -9.52 -2.99 -20.08
C VAL A 309 -8.88 -4.31 -19.66
N GLN A 310 -9.46 -4.99 -18.68
CA GLN A 310 -9.02 -6.33 -18.29
C GLN A 310 -9.51 -7.36 -19.31
N LEU A 311 -8.61 -8.23 -19.78
CA LEU A 311 -8.98 -9.30 -20.72
C LEU A 311 -9.59 -10.53 -20.04
N GLY A 312 -9.25 -10.74 -18.78
CA GLY A 312 -9.65 -11.89 -17.99
C GLY A 312 -8.87 -11.98 -16.69
N ASP A 313 -9.28 -12.91 -15.84
CA ASP A 313 -8.69 -13.14 -14.51
C ASP A 313 -8.04 -14.53 -14.45
N GLU A 314 -6.71 -14.57 -14.28
CA GLU A 314 -5.89 -15.77 -14.07
C GLU A 314 -6.26 -16.98 -14.96
N PRO A 315 -6.22 -16.87 -16.30
CA PRO A 315 -6.61 -17.97 -17.16
C PRO A 315 -5.69 -19.20 -16.97
N PRO A 316 -6.24 -20.44 -17.00
CA PRO A 316 -7.63 -20.79 -17.35
C PRO A 316 -8.62 -20.81 -16.16
N HIS A 317 -8.24 -20.29 -14.98
CA HIS A 317 -9.01 -20.45 -13.75
C HIS A 317 -10.23 -19.51 -13.68
N GLY A 318 -10.02 -18.19 -13.65
CA GLY A 318 -11.11 -17.21 -13.58
C GLY A 318 -11.72 -16.90 -14.95
N THR A 319 -10.94 -17.09 -16.02
CA THR A 319 -11.36 -16.88 -17.42
C THR A 319 -10.69 -17.93 -18.30
N THR A 320 -11.36 -18.45 -19.33
CA THR A 320 -10.70 -19.41 -20.25
C THR A 320 -9.78 -18.69 -21.23
N PHE A 321 -8.75 -19.38 -21.77
CA PHE A 321 -7.91 -18.81 -22.82
C PHE A 321 -8.71 -18.42 -24.08
N GLU A 322 -9.74 -19.17 -24.42
CA GLU A 322 -10.64 -18.84 -25.53
C GLU A 322 -11.37 -17.49 -25.30
N GLN A 323 -11.85 -17.26 -24.07
CA GLN A 323 -12.46 -15.99 -23.70
C GLN A 323 -11.47 -14.84 -23.75
N VAL A 324 -10.22 -15.05 -23.30
CA VAL A 324 -9.14 -14.03 -23.41
C VAL A 324 -8.86 -13.70 -24.88
N HIS A 325 -8.78 -14.70 -25.76
CA HIS A 325 -8.61 -14.49 -27.20
C HIS A 325 -9.77 -13.71 -27.81
N ALA A 326 -11.01 -14.08 -27.50
CA ALA A 326 -12.21 -13.41 -28.01
C ALA A 326 -12.27 -11.95 -27.54
N THR A 327 -12.04 -11.71 -26.24
CA THR A 327 -12.01 -10.36 -25.65
C THR A 327 -10.87 -9.52 -26.23
N GLY A 328 -9.66 -10.08 -26.31
CA GLY A 328 -8.50 -9.39 -26.87
C GLY A 328 -8.70 -9.01 -28.34
N ALA A 329 -9.20 -9.93 -29.17
CA ALA A 329 -9.49 -9.65 -30.58
C ALA A 329 -10.54 -8.53 -30.73
N LEU A 330 -11.61 -8.57 -29.93
CA LEU A 330 -12.63 -7.52 -29.93
C LEU A 330 -12.04 -6.15 -29.54
N VAL A 331 -11.19 -6.08 -28.53
CA VAL A 331 -10.54 -4.83 -28.12
C VAL A 331 -9.60 -4.32 -29.21
N ARG A 332 -8.80 -5.19 -29.83
CA ARG A 332 -7.90 -4.80 -30.93
C ARG A 332 -8.65 -4.32 -32.16
N GLU A 333 -9.84 -4.87 -32.45
CA GLU A 333 -10.70 -4.40 -33.54
C GLU A 333 -11.41 -3.09 -33.20
N ALA A 334 -12.08 -3.02 -32.04
CA ALA A 334 -12.96 -1.92 -31.69
C ALA A 334 -12.24 -0.71 -31.07
N ALA A 335 -11.16 -0.94 -30.32
CA ALA A 335 -10.47 0.06 -29.51
C ALA A 335 -8.95 -0.18 -29.48
N PRO A 336 -8.24 -0.16 -30.63
CA PRO A 336 -6.82 -0.53 -30.71
C PRO A 336 -5.88 0.33 -29.86
N GLY A 337 -6.29 1.55 -29.48
CA GLY A 337 -5.51 2.43 -28.59
C GLY A 337 -5.80 2.25 -27.09
N LEU A 338 -6.78 1.43 -26.71
CA LEU A 338 -7.07 1.13 -25.31
C LEU A 338 -6.14 0.00 -24.83
N ARG A 339 -5.40 0.26 -23.76
CA ARG A 339 -4.46 -0.74 -23.20
C ARG A 339 -5.21 -1.95 -22.65
N THR A 340 -4.67 -3.13 -22.89
CA THR A 340 -5.18 -4.38 -22.33
C THR A 340 -4.34 -4.84 -21.15
N LEU A 341 -5.00 -5.27 -20.08
CA LEU A 341 -4.35 -5.83 -18.88
C LEU A 341 -4.76 -7.28 -18.69
N LEU A 342 -3.82 -8.15 -18.30
CA LEU A 342 -4.10 -9.56 -18.01
C LEU A 342 -3.28 -10.07 -16.83
N THR A 343 -3.95 -10.64 -15.83
CA THR A 343 -3.32 -11.38 -14.72
C THR A 343 -2.86 -12.75 -15.22
N THR A 344 -1.58 -12.87 -15.59
CA THR A 344 -0.99 -14.12 -16.07
C THR A 344 0.54 -14.11 -15.97
N ASN A 345 1.18 -15.25 -16.24
CA ASN A 345 2.64 -15.38 -16.25
C ASN A 345 3.19 -15.56 -17.68
N SER A 346 4.50 -15.37 -17.86
CA SER A 346 5.18 -15.47 -19.15
C SER A 346 5.03 -16.85 -19.81
N GLN A 347 5.01 -17.93 -19.03
CA GLN A 347 4.86 -19.30 -19.55
C GLN A 347 3.48 -19.48 -20.19
N GLU A 348 2.42 -19.03 -19.51
CA GLU A 348 1.05 -19.13 -20.03
C GLU A 348 0.81 -18.19 -21.21
N MET A 349 1.40 -16.99 -21.22
CA MET A 349 1.35 -16.11 -22.40
C MET A 349 1.94 -16.78 -23.64
N ALA A 350 3.13 -17.36 -23.50
CA ALA A 350 3.84 -17.99 -24.61
C ALA A 350 3.11 -19.26 -25.10
N ARG A 351 2.71 -20.15 -24.18
CA ARG A 351 2.02 -21.41 -24.52
C ARG A 351 0.69 -21.20 -25.23
N ASN A 352 -0.04 -20.14 -24.88
CA ASN A 352 -1.38 -19.90 -25.37
C ASN A 352 -1.45 -18.76 -26.41
N GLY A 353 -0.31 -18.25 -26.88
CA GLY A 353 -0.26 -17.23 -27.95
C GLY A 353 -0.91 -15.90 -27.57
N LEU A 354 -0.80 -15.48 -26.30
CA LEU A 354 -1.51 -14.31 -25.77
C LEU A 354 -0.72 -13.00 -25.93
N GLU A 355 0.59 -13.08 -26.19
CA GLU A 355 1.46 -11.91 -26.17
C GLU A 355 0.89 -10.77 -27.02
N GLY A 356 0.44 -11.04 -28.26
CA GLY A 356 -0.08 -10.03 -29.19
C GLY A 356 -1.36 -9.31 -28.72
N LEU A 357 -2.01 -9.82 -27.67
CA LEU A 357 -3.26 -9.28 -27.13
C LEU A 357 -3.04 -8.49 -25.84
N VAL A 358 -1.87 -8.60 -25.20
CA VAL A 358 -1.60 -8.02 -23.86
C VAL A 358 -0.67 -6.81 -23.99
N ASP A 359 -1.03 -5.71 -23.33
CA ASP A 359 -0.17 -4.54 -23.17
C ASP A 359 0.45 -4.52 -21.76
N ALA A 360 -0.34 -4.71 -20.71
CA ALA A 360 0.16 -4.87 -19.33
C ALA A 360 -0.05 -6.32 -18.84
N VAL A 361 1.05 -7.02 -18.57
CA VAL A 361 1.01 -8.35 -17.94
C VAL A 361 1.19 -8.22 -16.43
N VAL A 362 0.39 -8.96 -15.66
CA VAL A 362 0.39 -8.89 -14.20
C VAL A 362 0.59 -10.28 -13.57
N PRO A 363 1.83 -10.80 -13.50
CA PRO A 363 2.09 -12.02 -12.75
C PRO A 363 1.93 -11.83 -11.25
N LEU A 364 1.54 -12.93 -10.59
CA LEU A 364 1.71 -13.08 -9.16
C LEU A 364 3.18 -12.95 -8.77
N VAL A 365 3.46 -12.30 -7.64
CA VAL A 365 4.80 -12.23 -7.06
C VAL A 365 5.41 -13.63 -6.88
N ASN A 366 4.58 -14.61 -6.52
CA ASN A 366 4.96 -16.02 -6.39
C ASN A 366 5.43 -16.67 -7.70
N HIS A 367 5.00 -16.15 -8.85
CA HIS A 367 5.41 -16.62 -10.18
C HIS A 367 6.56 -15.79 -10.74
N LEU A 368 6.77 -14.56 -10.25
CA LEU A 368 7.83 -13.68 -10.73
C LEU A 368 9.16 -13.87 -9.99
N ASP A 369 9.14 -14.13 -8.68
CA ASP A 369 10.34 -14.49 -7.90
C ASP A 369 9.97 -15.62 -6.94
N GLY A 370 9.72 -16.79 -7.53
CA GLY A 370 9.09 -17.93 -6.89
C GLY A 370 10.05 -18.82 -6.11
N THR A 371 9.47 -19.78 -5.38
CA THR A 371 10.21 -20.75 -4.57
C THR A 371 9.96 -22.19 -4.97
N GLU A 372 8.96 -22.43 -5.83
CA GLU A 372 8.47 -23.74 -6.19
C GLU A 372 8.37 -23.94 -7.70
N GLY A 373 8.46 -25.21 -8.12
CA GLY A 373 8.25 -25.63 -9.51
C GLY A 373 9.10 -24.87 -10.53
N THR A 374 8.47 -24.55 -11.66
CA THR A 374 9.08 -23.82 -12.78
C THR A 374 9.24 -22.32 -12.51
N PHE A 375 8.80 -21.81 -11.36
CA PHE A 375 8.90 -20.40 -10.98
C PHE A 375 10.03 -20.13 -9.98
N ARG A 376 10.85 -21.14 -9.65
CA ARG A 376 11.93 -20.99 -8.67
C ARG A 376 12.95 -19.91 -9.11
N GLY A 377 13.10 -18.88 -8.28
CA GLY A 377 13.99 -17.74 -8.49
C GLY A 377 13.36 -16.62 -9.32
N ASP A 378 14.15 -15.59 -9.59
CA ASP A 378 13.76 -14.42 -10.38
C ASP A 378 13.49 -14.82 -11.84
N GLN A 379 12.23 -14.65 -12.27
CA GLN A 379 11.73 -14.96 -13.61
C GLN A 379 11.70 -13.74 -14.53
N ARG A 380 12.22 -12.57 -14.11
CA ARG A 380 12.14 -11.32 -14.89
C ARG A 380 12.65 -11.48 -16.32
N ASP A 381 13.72 -12.23 -16.52
CA ASP A 381 14.33 -12.42 -17.85
C ASP A 381 13.35 -13.06 -18.86
N THR A 382 12.37 -13.84 -18.39
CA THR A 382 11.33 -14.46 -19.22
C THR A 382 10.39 -13.43 -19.86
N TYR A 383 10.34 -12.19 -19.35
CA TYR A 383 9.54 -11.09 -19.89
C TYR A 383 10.30 -10.20 -20.88
N THR A 384 11.61 -10.41 -21.06
CA THR A 384 12.46 -9.52 -21.87
C THR A 384 11.94 -9.30 -23.29
N ASN A 385 11.49 -10.37 -23.96
CA ASN A 385 11.00 -10.25 -25.34
C ASN A 385 9.63 -9.56 -25.41
N PHE A 386 8.75 -9.83 -24.44
CA PHE A 386 7.47 -9.15 -24.30
C PHE A 386 7.68 -7.64 -24.09
N LEU A 387 8.60 -7.26 -23.20
CA LEU A 387 8.90 -5.86 -22.84
C LEU A 387 9.69 -5.08 -23.90
N LYS A 388 10.23 -5.73 -24.93
CA LYS A 388 10.83 -5.04 -26.09
C LYS A 388 9.79 -4.42 -27.02
N ARG A 389 8.52 -4.82 -26.89
CA ARG A 389 7.45 -4.28 -27.73
C ARG A 389 7.05 -2.89 -27.25
N PRO A 390 6.77 -1.95 -28.15
CA PRO A 390 6.27 -0.63 -27.75
C PRO A 390 4.95 -0.76 -26.97
N GLY A 391 4.85 0.00 -25.87
CA GLY A 391 3.63 0.09 -25.07
C GLY A 391 3.34 -1.11 -24.16
N THR A 392 4.28 -2.05 -24.01
CA THR A 392 4.12 -3.16 -23.06
C THR A 392 4.73 -2.87 -21.69
N GLU A 393 4.07 -3.36 -20.65
CA GLU A 393 4.42 -3.12 -19.25
C GLU A 393 4.37 -4.42 -18.45
N LEU A 394 5.28 -4.54 -17.47
CA LEU A 394 5.25 -5.60 -16.46
C LEU A 394 4.73 -4.97 -15.17
N TRP A 395 3.53 -5.32 -14.76
CA TRP A 395 3.02 -5.01 -13.43
C TRP A 395 3.18 -6.24 -12.55
N MET A 396 2.83 -6.16 -11.28
CA MET A 396 2.77 -7.34 -10.43
C MET A 396 1.74 -7.19 -9.32
N TYR A 397 1.42 -8.32 -8.68
CA TYR A 397 0.56 -8.31 -7.53
C TYR A 397 0.85 -9.44 -6.56
N GLN A 398 0.44 -9.25 -5.31
CA GLN A 398 0.29 -10.31 -4.33
C GLN A 398 -1.18 -10.74 -4.25
N SER A 399 -1.40 -12.02 -3.93
CA SER A 399 -2.73 -12.61 -3.76
C SER A 399 -2.73 -13.57 -2.59
N CYS A 400 -3.87 -14.22 -2.36
CA CYS A 400 -3.95 -15.31 -1.41
C CYS A 400 -2.94 -16.44 -1.64
N MET A 401 -2.34 -16.60 -2.84
CA MET A 401 -1.27 -17.58 -3.03
C MET A 401 -0.04 -17.28 -2.15
N SER A 402 0.13 -16.02 -1.75
CA SER A 402 1.17 -15.60 -0.83
C SER A 402 0.91 -16.04 0.61
N HIS A 403 -0.29 -16.48 1.02
CA HIS A 403 -0.57 -17.01 2.37
C HIS A 403 -1.39 -18.31 2.42
N GLY A 404 -1.90 -18.78 1.29
CA GLY A 404 -2.83 -19.90 1.11
C GLY A 404 -4.23 -19.40 0.74
N CYS A 405 -4.83 -19.88 -0.36
CA CYS A 405 -6.15 -19.41 -0.84
C CYS A 405 -7.35 -20.20 -0.27
N ALA A 406 -7.11 -21.42 0.20
CA ALA A 406 -8.14 -22.29 0.76
C ALA A 406 -7.84 -22.61 2.23
N TYR A 407 -8.90 -22.86 3.00
CA TYR A 407 -8.74 -23.24 4.41
C TYR A 407 -7.87 -24.49 4.54
N GLY A 408 -6.82 -24.41 5.36
CA GLY A 408 -5.85 -25.49 5.56
C GLY A 408 -4.71 -25.53 4.54
N THR A 409 -4.71 -24.66 3.54
CA THR A 409 -3.53 -24.40 2.69
C THR A 409 -2.69 -23.29 3.29
N ASN A 410 -1.37 -23.33 3.10
CA ASN A 410 -0.47 -22.26 3.51
C ASN A 410 0.64 -22.14 2.47
N ALA A 411 1.11 -20.92 2.24
CA ALA A 411 2.37 -20.70 1.53
C ALA A 411 3.53 -21.13 2.44
N PRO A 412 4.37 -22.10 2.04
CA PRO A 412 5.40 -22.65 2.93
C PRO A 412 6.49 -21.64 3.31
N GLU A 413 6.66 -20.56 2.54
CA GLU A 413 7.61 -19.47 2.81
C GLU A 413 7.14 -18.55 3.93
N ASN A 414 5.82 -18.51 4.20
CA ASN A 414 5.26 -17.69 5.25
C ASN A 414 5.53 -18.30 6.61
N LYS A 415 6.72 -17.99 7.13
CA LYS A 415 7.19 -18.34 8.47
C LYS A 415 7.48 -17.07 9.24
N PRO A 416 7.39 -17.05 10.58
CA PRO A 416 7.85 -15.93 11.38
C PRO A 416 9.28 -15.51 10.97
N GLY A 417 9.48 -14.22 10.71
CA GLY A 417 10.73 -13.62 10.25
C GLY A 417 10.99 -13.65 8.74
N ALA A 418 10.14 -14.32 7.94
CA ALA A 418 10.27 -14.44 6.49
C ALA A 418 8.88 -14.49 5.80
N GLY A 419 8.84 -14.63 4.48
CA GLY A 419 7.61 -14.70 3.69
C GLY A 419 7.42 -13.54 2.74
N TRP A 420 6.33 -13.61 1.98
CA TRP A 420 5.96 -12.70 0.90
C TRP A 420 5.49 -11.32 1.44
N PRO A 421 5.52 -10.24 0.61
CA PRO A 421 4.72 -9.05 0.89
C PRO A 421 3.27 -9.44 1.17
N SER A 422 2.62 -8.73 2.09
CA SER A 422 1.27 -9.09 2.51
C SER A 422 0.52 -7.92 3.09
N TYR A 423 -0.73 -7.76 2.65
CA TYR A 423 -1.68 -6.80 3.18
C TYR A 423 -2.64 -7.41 4.22
N MET A 424 -2.29 -8.56 4.81
CA MET A 424 -3.11 -9.15 5.87
C MET A 424 -2.91 -8.40 7.19
N LEU A 425 -4.03 -8.20 7.91
CA LEU A 425 -4.15 -7.44 9.15
C LEU A 425 -3.34 -8.02 10.31
N ASP A 426 -3.16 -9.33 10.36
CA ASP A 426 -2.45 -10.08 11.40
C ASP A 426 -1.03 -10.50 10.99
N ARG A 427 -0.42 -9.75 10.06
CA ARG A 427 1.01 -9.88 9.70
C ARG A 427 1.82 -8.70 10.23
N SER A 428 3.15 -8.82 10.25
CA SER A 428 4.02 -7.70 10.66
C SER A 428 3.81 -6.49 9.73
N SER A 429 3.99 -5.28 10.26
CA SER A 429 3.85 -4.05 9.45
C SER A 429 4.84 -3.99 8.28
N ALA A 430 6.00 -4.64 8.43
CA ALA A 430 7.00 -4.77 7.38
C ALA A 430 6.41 -5.41 6.10
N LYS A 431 5.52 -6.41 6.23
CA LYS A 431 4.92 -7.07 5.06
C LYS A 431 4.04 -6.15 4.23
N ALA A 432 3.32 -5.23 4.86
CA ALA A 432 2.46 -4.28 4.16
C ALA A 432 3.25 -3.13 3.51
N ARG A 433 4.46 -2.84 4.00
CA ARG A 433 5.37 -1.83 3.43
C ARG A 433 6.24 -2.39 2.30
N ALA A 434 6.39 -3.71 2.21
CA ALA A 434 7.41 -4.36 1.40
C ALA A 434 7.12 -4.43 -0.11
N MET A 435 5.86 -4.31 -0.53
CA MET A 435 5.47 -4.60 -1.92
C MET A 435 6.29 -3.76 -2.91
N GLU A 436 6.43 -2.46 -2.68
CA GLU A 436 7.11 -1.60 -3.67
C GLU A 436 8.62 -1.71 -3.70
N TRP A 437 9.23 -2.19 -2.62
CA TRP A 437 10.63 -2.61 -2.66
C TRP A 437 10.82 -3.82 -3.59
N VAL A 438 9.87 -4.76 -3.56
CA VAL A 438 9.86 -5.90 -4.49
C VAL A 438 9.58 -5.43 -5.91
N THR A 439 8.57 -4.57 -6.12
CA THR A 439 8.26 -3.96 -7.42
C THR A 439 9.51 -3.33 -8.06
N PHE A 440 10.25 -2.53 -7.29
CA PHE A 440 11.51 -1.92 -7.74
C PHE A 440 12.58 -2.96 -8.09
N LEU A 441 12.79 -3.98 -7.24
CA LEU A 441 13.79 -5.03 -7.49
C LEU A 441 13.49 -5.84 -8.76
N GLN A 442 12.20 -6.10 -9.01
CA GLN A 442 11.72 -6.81 -10.20
C GLN A 442 11.65 -5.92 -11.44
N GLY A 443 11.78 -4.59 -11.28
CA GLY A 443 11.63 -3.63 -12.37
C GLY A 443 10.25 -3.66 -13.00
N ALA A 444 9.24 -4.01 -12.19
CA ALA A 444 7.86 -3.84 -12.56
C ALA A 444 7.51 -2.34 -12.54
N THR A 445 6.58 -1.96 -13.40
CA THR A 445 6.15 -0.58 -13.64
C THR A 445 4.73 -0.31 -13.13
N GLY A 446 4.13 -1.24 -12.41
CA GLY A 446 2.88 -1.00 -11.71
C GLY A 446 2.47 -2.11 -10.75
N GLU A 447 1.53 -1.78 -9.87
CA GLU A 447 0.94 -2.70 -8.90
C GLU A 447 -0.57 -2.88 -9.19
N LEU A 448 -1.05 -4.12 -9.18
CA LEU A 448 -2.48 -4.43 -9.08
C LEU A 448 -2.78 -4.93 -7.67
N TYR A 449 -3.94 -4.57 -7.12
CA TYR A 449 -4.49 -5.29 -5.97
C TYR A 449 -5.97 -5.58 -6.20
N TYR A 450 -6.33 -6.86 -6.13
CA TYR A 450 -7.56 -7.39 -6.71
C TYR A 450 -8.87 -6.86 -6.07
N GLN A 451 -8.83 -6.32 -4.84
CA GLN A 451 -9.99 -5.74 -4.17
C GLN A 451 -9.56 -4.89 -2.95
N THR A 452 -10.38 -3.92 -2.55
CA THR A 452 -10.11 -3.07 -1.36
C THR A 452 -11.29 -2.94 -0.40
N VAL A 453 -12.50 -3.32 -0.81
CA VAL A 453 -13.73 -3.20 -0.01
C VAL A 453 -14.49 -4.52 0.11
N GLY A 454 -13.81 -5.66 -0.08
CA GLY A 454 -14.41 -6.99 -0.20
C GLY A 454 -15.28 -7.41 0.99
N MET A 455 -14.94 -6.99 2.20
CA MET A 455 -15.69 -7.24 3.44
C MET A 455 -16.02 -5.93 4.18
N LEU A 456 -16.19 -4.82 3.45
CA LEU A 456 -16.37 -3.49 4.04
C LEU A 456 -17.52 -3.43 5.06
N SER A 457 -18.66 -4.07 4.78
CA SER A 457 -19.83 -4.06 5.69
C SER A 457 -19.57 -4.70 7.06
N THR A 458 -18.58 -5.60 7.16
CA THR A 458 -18.19 -6.27 8.41
C THR A 458 -16.82 -5.82 8.88
N ALA A 459 -16.22 -4.80 8.26
CA ALA A 459 -14.82 -4.44 8.48
C ALA A 459 -14.45 -4.23 9.96
N TRP A 460 -15.35 -3.64 10.75
CA TRP A 460 -15.14 -3.40 12.18
C TRP A 460 -15.14 -4.67 13.05
N THR A 461 -15.61 -5.81 12.54
CA THR A 461 -15.84 -7.04 13.32
C THR A 461 -15.21 -8.29 12.74
N ASP A 462 -15.23 -8.45 11.41
CA ASP A 462 -14.66 -9.59 10.70
C ASP A 462 -14.26 -9.21 9.26
N GLN A 463 -13.05 -9.61 8.89
CA GLN A 463 -12.46 -9.41 7.56
C GLN A 463 -11.75 -10.67 7.04
N TYR A 464 -12.08 -11.86 7.56
CA TYR A 464 -11.42 -13.09 7.15
C TYR A 464 -11.97 -13.63 5.83
N ARG A 465 -11.24 -13.45 4.73
CA ARG A 465 -11.57 -13.94 3.38
C ARG A 465 -10.34 -14.61 2.75
N PHE A 466 -10.55 -15.63 1.92
CA PHE A 466 -9.46 -16.34 1.22
C PHE A 466 -8.29 -16.73 2.14
N ASN A 467 -8.64 -17.26 3.32
CA ASN A 467 -7.70 -17.67 4.37
C ASN A 467 -6.86 -16.53 5.00
N GLY A 468 -7.14 -15.27 4.68
CA GLY A 468 -6.43 -14.10 5.19
C GLY A 468 -7.34 -13.09 5.89
N ASN A 469 -6.89 -12.55 7.03
CA ASN A 469 -7.54 -11.42 7.70
C ASN A 469 -7.25 -10.13 6.94
N GLY A 470 -8.27 -9.48 6.42
CA GLY A 470 -8.14 -8.24 5.65
C GLY A 470 -7.85 -8.45 4.16
N ASP A 471 -7.89 -9.69 3.67
CA ASP A 471 -7.70 -9.98 2.25
C ASP A 471 -8.78 -9.28 1.41
N GLY A 472 -8.35 -8.47 0.46
CA GLY A 472 -9.23 -7.63 -0.35
C GLY A 472 -10.01 -6.54 0.42
N THR A 473 -9.65 -6.23 1.68
CA THR A 473 -10.35 -5.24 2.51
C THR A 473 -9.34 -4.33 3.22
N LEU A 474 -9.20 -3.09 2.75
CA LEU A 474 -8.27 -2.08 3.29
C LEU A 474 -8.98 -0.91 3.96
N PHE A 475 -10.26 -0.69 3.66
CA PHE A 475 -11.06 0.40 4.20
C PHE A 475 -12.03 -0.09 5.28
N TYR A 476 -12.46 0.85 6.12
CA TYR A 476 -13.55 0.69 7.07
C TYR A 476 -14.69 1.68 6.74
N PRO A 477 -15.96 1.32 6.96
CA PRO A 477 -17.07 2.24 6.74
C PRO A 477 -17.20 3.19 7.94
N GLY A 478 -16.85 4.47 7.73
CA GLY A 478 -17.01 5.55 8.71
C GLY A 478 -18.41 6.13 8.70
N THR A 479 -19.38 5.39 9.25
CA THR A 479 -20.74 5.90 9.45
C THR A 479 -20.82 6.76 10.72
N PRO A 480 -21.78 7.69 10.85
CA PRO A 480 -22.02 8.43 12.09
C PRO A 480 -22.15 7.53 13.33
N ALA A 481 -22.74 6.33 13.17
CA ALA A 481 -22.86 5.36 14.26
C ALA A 481 -21.52 4.73 14.66
N ALA A 482 -20.59 4.54 13.71
CA ALA A 482 -19.30 3.93 13.96
C ALA A 482 -18.26 4.92 14.50
N ILE A 483 -18.25 6.15 13.96
CA ILE A 483 -17.18 7.13 14.22
C ILE A 483 -17.67 8.51 14.68
N GLY A 484 -18.97 8.73 14.87
CA GLY A 484 -19.50 10.07 15.16
C GLY A 484 -19.52 11.00 13.94
N GLY A 485 -19.80 12.28 14.18
CA GLY A 485 -20.08 13.25 13.10
C GLY A 485 -21.46 13.05 12.48
N THR A 486 -21.66 13.61 11.28
CA THR A 486 -22.92 13.58 10.53
C THR A 486 -22.78 13.02 9.12
N THR A 487 -21.56 13.01 8.57
CA THR A 487 -21.30 12.57 7.19
C THR A 487 -20.62 11.22 7.15
N ASP A 488 -21.14 10.31 6.33
CA ASP A 488 -20.49 9.04 5.98
C ASP A 488 -19.20 9.25 5.19
N VAL A 489 -18.09 8.68 5.66
CA VAL A 489 -16.77 8.78 5.03
C VAL A 489 -16.07 7.41 5.04
N PRO A 490 -15.12 7.15 4.11
CA PRO A 490 -14.19 6.04 4.29
C PRO A 490 -13.31 6.28 5.53
N VAL A 491 -12.85 5.20 6.15
CA VAL A 491 -11.83 5.23 7.20
C VAL A 491 -10.65 4.36 6.79
N ALA A 492 -9.45 4.91 6.91
CA ALA A 492 -8.22 4.20 6.54
C ALA A 492 -7.90 3.08 7.54
N SER A 493 -7.34 1.99 7.02
CA SER A 493 -6.61 1.02 7.85
C SER A 493 -5.19 1.51 8.15
N LEU A 494 -4.61 0.97 9.22
CA LEU A 494 -3.18 1.04 9.51
C LEU A 494 -2.38 0.48 8.32
N ARG A 495 -2.86 -0.59 7.69
CA ARG A 495 -2.25 -1.15 6.47
C ARG A 495 -2.17 -0.14 5.32
N MET A 496 -3.19 0.69 5.10
CA MET A 496 -3.10 1.75 4.08
C MET A 496 -2.00 2.76 4.39
N LYS A 497 -1.75 3.08 5.67
CA LYS A 497 -0.63 3.95 6.06
C LYS A 497 0.72 3.28 5.73
N LEU A 498 0.83 1.97 5.91
CA LEU A 498 2.03 1.18 5.57
C LEU A 498 2.24 1.02 4.06
N ILE A 499 1.17 0.80 3.30
CA ILE A 499 1.19 0.77 1.83
C ILE A 499 1.67 2.13 1.31
N ARG A 500 1.14 3.25 1.83
CA ARG A 500 1.62 4.59 1.50
C ARG A 500 3.12 4.74 1.80
N GLN A 501 3.62 4.20 2.92
CA GLN A 501 5.06 4.22 3.20
C GLN A 501 5.87 3.41 2.17
N GLY A 502 5.37 2.26 1.72
CA GLY A 502 5.99 1.50 0.62
C GLY A 502 6.03 2.30 -0.69
N MET A 503 4.92 2.96 -1.05
CA MET A 503 4.86 3.84 -2.22
C MET A 503 5.86 5.01 -2.11
N GLN A 504 6.05 5.60 -0.93
CA GLN A 504 7.05 6.66 -0.71
C GLN A 504 8.49 6.12 -0.72
N ASP A 505 8.72 4.90 -0.23
CA ASP A 505 10.04 4.25 -0.34
C ASP A 505 10.41 4.02 -1.82
N TYR A 506 9.44 3.69 -2.67
CA TYR A 506 9.66 3.60 -4.12
C TYR A 506 10.13 4.93 -4.71
N GLU A 507 9.55 6.05 -4.29
CA GLU A 507 10.00 7.38 -4.75
C GLU A 507 11.46 7.64 -4.36
N TRP A 508 11.91 7.20 -3.17
CA TRP A 508 13.32 7.33 -2.77
C TRP A 508 14.25 6.42 -3.57
N LEU A 509 13.85 5.18 -3.83
CA LEU A 509 14.59 4.25 -4.69
C LEU A 509 14.74 4.82 -6.11
N LYS A 510 13.65 5.37 -6.65
CA LYS A 510 13.63 6.04 -7.94
C LYS A 510 14.47 7.31 -7.94
N ALA A 511 14.32 8.18 -6.94
CA ALA A 511 15.05 9.44 -6.84
C ALA A 511 16.57 9.24 -6.82
N VAL A 512 17.07 8.26 -6.05
CA VAL A 512 18.50 7.91 -6.05
C VAL A 512 18.94 7.34 -7.39
N SER A 513 18.09 6.53 -8.04
CA SER A 513 18.37 5.96 -9.36
C SER A 513 18.46 7.04 -10.44
N ASP A 514 17.50 7.97 -10.45
CA ASP A 514 17.42 9.08 -11.41
C ASP A 514 18.54 10.10 -11.18
N ALA A 515 18.97 10.30 -9.94
CA ALA A 515 20.13 11.12 -9.57
C ALA A 515 21.48 10.46 -9.93
N GLY A 516 21.47 9.30 -10.59
CA GLY A 516 22.66 8.68 -11.19
C GLY A 516 23.28 7.54 -10.40
N ASP A 517 22.63 7.03 -9.34
CA ASP A 517 23.11 5.86 -8.58
C ASP A 517 22.09 4.71 -8.44
N PRO A 518 21.61 4.14 -9.56
CA PRO A 518 20.69 3.00 -9.52
C PRO A 518 21.33 1.75 -8.88
N GLY A 519 22.66 1.65 -8.91
CA GLY A 519 23.42 0.57 -8.27
C GLY A 519 23.27 0.59 -6.75
N PHE A 520 23.39 1.75 -6.12
CA PHE A 520 23.16 1.91 -4.69
C PHE A 520 21.72 1.63 -4.31
N ALA A 521 20.74 2.20 -5.02
CA ALA A 521 19.32 1.96 -4.74
C ALA A 521 18.98 0.46 -4.77
N ARG A 522 19.42 -0.24 -5.82
CA ARG A 522 19.23 -1.69 -5.95
C ARG A 522 19.95 -2.48 -4.87
N LYS A 523 21.16 -2.06 -4.46
CA LYS A 523 21.91 -2.69 -3.36
C LYS A 523 21.15 -2.57 -2.04
N VAL A 524 20.70 -1.37 -1.67
CA VAL A 524 19.92 -1.14 -0.43
C VAL A 524 18.66 -2.01 -0.43
N ALA A 525 17.90 -1.99 -1.53
CA ALA A 525 16.70 -2.80 -1.65
C ALA A 525 16.97 -4.30 -1.53
N ARG A 526 18.05 -4.81 -2.15
CA ARG A 526 18.41 -6.24 -2.11
C ARG A 526 18.94 -6.69 -0.75
N GLU A 527 19.64 -5.81 -0.02
CA GLU A 527 20.07 -6.07 1.35
C GLU A 527 18.87 -6.19 2.30
N LEU A 528 17.83 -5.36 2.11
CA LEU A 528 16.59 -5.40 2.88
C LEU A 528 15.72 -6.61 2.49
N ILE A 529 15.57 -6.87 1.20
CA ILE A 529 14.74 -7.94 0.63
C ILE A 529 15.60 -8.78 -0.32
N PRO A 530 16.25 -9.85 0.18
CA PRO A 530 17.10 -10.72 -0.63
C PRO A 530 16.34 -11.43 -1.77
N ALA A 531 15.08 -11.78 -1.52
CA ALA A 531 14.13 -12.36 -2.47
C ALA A 531 12.71 -11.96 -2.05
N ALA A 532 11.74 -11.97 -2.98
CA ALA A 532 10.36 -11.60 -2.69
C ALA A 532 9.72 -12.45 -1.58
N SER A 533 10.11 -13.72 -1.44
CA SER A 533 9.68 -14.61 -0.35
C SER A 533 10.42 -14.42 0.98
N ARG A 534 11.38 -13.50 1.05
CA ARG A 534 12.28 -13.31 2.21
C ARG A 534 12.20 -11.89 2.77
N VAL A 535 10.99 -11.33 2.82
CA VAL A 535 10.75 -10.06 3.50
C VAL A 535 10.97 -10.26 5.00
N THR A 536 11.76 -9.39 5.64
CA THR A 536 11.95 -9.42 7.10
C THR A 536 10.69 -8.96 7.84
N ASP A 537 10.51 -9.40 9.09
CA ASP A 537 9.51 -8.79 10.00
C ASP A 537 10.06 -7.56 10.75
N ASP A 538 11.36 -7.29 10.62
CA ASP A 538 12.02 -6.15 11.25
C ASP A 538 11.66 -4.85 10.55
N GLY A 539 10.71 -4.12 11.14
CA GLY A 539 10.32 -2.80 10.66
C GLY A 539 11.43 -1.75 10.74
N ALA A 540 12.34 -1.84 11.71
CA ALA A 540 13.43 -0.88 11.85
C ALA A 540 14.43 -0.99 10.69
N ALA A 541 14.55 -2.17 10.07
CA ALA A 541 15.36 -2.36 8.88
C ALA A 541 14.83 -1.55 7.68
N PHE A 542 13.51 -1.40 7.55
CA PHE A 542 12.90 -0.55 6.51
C PHE A 542 13.21 0.93 6.74
N ASP A 543 13.10 1.41 7.98
CA ASP A 543 13.44 2.80 8.32
C ASP A 543 14.92 3.08 8.07
N ALA A 544 15.82 2.17 8.45
CA ALA A 544 17.25 2.28 8.19
C ALA A 544 17.57 2.27 6.68
N ALA A 545 16.91 1.42 5.90
CA ALA A 545 17.07 1.38 4.44
C ALA A 545 16.60 2.68 3.77
N ARG A 546 15.44 3.21 4.17
CA ARG A 546 14.91 4.49 3.70
C ARG A 546 15.87 5.64 4.01
N LEU A 547 16.39 5.72 5.24
CA LEU A 547 17.35 6.78 5.63
C LEU A 547 18.64 6.74 4.81
N ARG A 548 19.13 5.54 4.45
CA ARG A 548 20.29 5.39 3.55
C ARG A 548 20.01 5.96 2.16
N LEU A 549 18.79 5.79 1.63
CA LEU A 549 18.39 6.35 0.34
C LEU A 549 18.29 7.87 0.40
N ILE A 550 17.68 8.41 1.45
CA ILE A 550 17.57 9.86 1.67
C ILE A 550 18.97 10.49 1.72
N GLN A 551 19.85 9.93 2.56
CA GLN A 551 21.23 10.41 2.68
C GLN A 551 21.94 10.37 1.32
N ARG A 552 21.81 9.25 0.59
CA ARG A 552 22.47 9.12 -0.72
C ARG A 552 21.93 10.12 -1.74
N TYR A 553 20.62 10.37 -1.74
CA TYR A 553 20.02 11.37 -2.61
C TYR A 553 20.59 12.77 -2.33
N GLN A 554 20.69 13.17 -1.05
CA GLN A 554 21.29 14.44 -0.66
C GLN A 554 22.76 14.54 -1.11
N GLU A 555 23.57 13.50 -0.91
CA GLU A 555 24.97 13.46 -1.39
C GLU A 555 25.09 13.66 -2.91
N LEU A 556 24.11 13.17 -3.69
CA LEU A 556 24.09 13.31 -5.15
C LEU A 556 23.63 14.70 -5.60
N THR A 557 22.78 15.38 -4.83
CA THR A 557 22.15 16.66 -5.22
C THR A 557 22.76 17.89 -4.56
N GLU A 558 23.50 17.75 -3.46
CA GLU A 558 24.19 18.85 -2.76
C GLU A 558 25.26 19.58 -3.62
N GLY A 559 25.60 19.05 -4.80
CA GLY A 559 26.51 19.65 -5.78
C GLY A 559 25.85 20.35 -6.98
N GLU A 560 24.53 20.24 -7.17
CA GLU A 560 23.79 20.87 -8.27
C GLU A 560 23.17 22.21 -7.80
N ALA A 561 24.00 23.19 -7.48
CA ALA A 561 23.54 24.58 -7.52
C ALA A 561 23.09 24.90 -8.97
N PRO A 562 21.99 25.65 -9.18
CA PRO A 562 21.56 25.97 -10.53
C PRO A 562 22.69 26.70 -11.24
N ALA A 563 23.08 26.21 -12.42
CA ALA A 563 23.94 26.96 -13.31
C ALA A 563 23.34 28.37 -13.46
N PRO A 564 24.14 29.45 -13.35
CA PRO A 564 23.63 30.79 -13.57
C PRO A 564 23.02 30.84 -14.96
N ASP A 565 21.78 31.30 -15.00
CA ASP A 565 20.93 31.45 -16.18
C ASP A 565 21.76 31.88 -17.40
N ALA A 566 22.05 30.94 -18.28
CA ALA A 566 22.66 31.23 -19.57
C ALA A 566 21.56 31.86 -20.41
N GLY A 567 21.49 33.18 -20.32
CA GLY A 567 20.48 34.00 -20.98
C GLY A 567 20.18 33.57 -22.41
N THR A 568 18.90 33.68 -22.74
CA THR A 568 18.32 33.45 -24.06
C THR A 568 19.19 34.05 -25.17
N PRO A 569 19.70 33.25 -26.13
CA PRO A 569 20.11 33.77 -27.42
C PRO A 569 18.85 33.92 -28.30
N PRO A 570 18.76 34.98 -29.11
CA PRO A 570 17.57 35.29 -29.88
C PRO A 570 17.35 34.31 -31.03
N ASP A 571 16.07 34.15 -31.34
CA ASP A 571 15.44 33.55 -32.51
C ASP A 571 16.30 33.52 -33.79
N ALA A 572 16.43 32.33 -34.39
CA ALA A 572 16.90 32.12 -35.76
C ALA A 572 16.28 30.82 -36.31
N GLY A 573 15.55 30.95 -37.42
CA GLY A 573 14.61 29.95 -37.91
C GLY A 573 15.20 28.75 -38.66
N SER A 574 14.31 27.78 -38.91
CA SER A 574 14.39 26.77 -39.99
C SER A 574 14.39 27.44 -41.38
N PRO A 575 14.75 26.76 -42.50
CA PRO A 575 14.80 25.30 -42.75
C PRO A 575 16.02 24.77 -43.57
N TRP A 576 16.12 23.45 -43.77
CA TRP A 576 16.28 22.72 -45.07
C TRP A 576 16.94 21.32 -44.96
N ASP A 577 16.43 20.44 -45.82
CA ASP A 577 16.64 18.99 -46.06
C ASP A 577 18.02 18.50 -46.55
N ALA A 578 18.11 17.16 -46.60
CA ALA A 578 18.99 16.23 -47.35
C ALA A 578 20.12 15.61 -46.50
N GLY A 579 20.38 14.30 -46.48
CA GLY A 579 19.99 13.14 -47.29
C GLY A 579 21.12 12.09 -47.19
N THR A 580 20.85 10.83 -47.56
CA THR A 580 21.78 9.70 -47.82
C THR A 580 22.47 9.04 -46.61
N GLU A 581 22.75 7.74 -46.50
CA GLU A 581 22.47 6.49 -47.23
C GLU A 581 22.98 5.35 -46.30
N GLN A 582 22.26 4.22 -46.18
CA GLN A 582 22.84 2.92 -45.77
C GLN A 582 23.35 2.21 -47.04
N PRO A 583 24.32 1.26 -46.96
CA PRO A 583 23.98 -0.19 -47.06
C PRO A 583 25.07 -1.13 -46.40
N PRO A 584 25.11 -2.48 -46.58
CA PRO A 584 24.55 -3.45 -45.61
C PRO A 584 25.42 -4.74 -45.38
N LEU A 585 24.81 -5.74 -44.71
CA LEU A 585 25.04 -7.21 -44.75
C LEU A 585 26.08 -7.86 -43.82
N GLN A 586 25.66 -8.85 -43.01
CA GLN A 586 25.81 -10.28 -43.36
C GLN A 586 25.18 -11.22 -42.30
N GLU A 587 24.41 -12.20 -42.80
CA GLU A 587 23.86 -13.36 -42.09
C GLU A 587 24.74 -14.61 -42.22
N ALA A 588 24.44 -15.57 -41.32
CA ALA A 588 24.49 -17.04 -41.45
C ALA A 588 25.56 -17.77 -40.59
N PRO A 589 25.38 -19.07 -40.21
CA PRO A 589 24.24 -19.99 -40.39
C PRO A 589 23.79 -20.76 -39.11
N THR A 590 22.66 -21.46 -39.23
CA THR A 590 22.10 -22.49 -38.32
C THR A 590 22.83 -23.84 -38.41
N PRO A 591 22.64 -24.71 -37.40
CA PRO A 591 22.08 -26.04 -37.68
C PRO A 591 21.05 -26.56 -36.63
N ARG A 592 20.14 -27.44 -37.09
CA ARG A 592 19.27 -28.38 -36.31
C ARG A 592 19.81 -29.83 -36.49
N PRO A 593 19.19 -30.94 -35.99
CA PRO A 593 18.07 -31.14 -35.04
C PRO A 593 18.31 -32.23 -33.95
N ASP A 594 17.26 -32.49 -33.16
CA ASP A 594 16.87 -33.72 -32.43
C ASP A 594 17.44 -34.00 -31.03
N VAL A 595 16.56 -34.11 -30.02
CA VAL A 595 16.01 -35.37 -29.46
C VAL A 595 15.12 -35.06 -28.22
N ASP A 596 13.90 -35.59 -28.23
CA ASP A 596 12.94 -35.73 -27.12
C ASP A 596 13.26 -37.02 -26.33
N PRO A 597 13.04 -37.14 -24.99
CA PRO A 597 11.70 -37.55 -24.54
C PRO A 597 11.25 -37.07 -23.15
N GLU A 598 9.92 -36.99 -23.05
CA GLU A 598 9.04 -37.03 -21.87
C GLU A 598 9.52 -37.87 -20.68
N THR A 599 9.28 -37.36 -19.46
CA THR A 599 8.30 -37.87 -18.47
C THR A 599 8.61 -37.25 -17.10
N VAL A 600 7.58 -36.72 -16.42
CA VAL A 600 7.30 -36.86 -14.96
C VAL A 600 6.29 -35.78 -14.52
N GLY A 601 5.12 -36.27 -14.10
CA GLY A 601 4.54 -35.91 -12.80
C GLY A 601 3.79 -34.59 -12.68
N THR A 602 2.57 -34.57 -13.23
CA THR A 602 1.51 -33.64 -12.86
C THR A 602 1.12 -33.79 -11.38
N GLY A 603 1.05 -32.69 -10.63
CA GLY A 603 0.35 -32.66 -9.35
C GLY A 603 0.78 -31.56 -8.39
N ALA A 604 0.36 -30.32 -8.62
CA ALA A 604 0.25 -29.29 -7.58
C ALA A 604 -1.05 -28.50 -7.80
N PRO A 605 -1.87 -28.23 -6.75
CA PRO A 605 -3.15 -27.57 -6.92
C PRO A 605 -2.96 -26.05 -7.02
N SER A 606 -3.30 -25.46 -8.16
CA SER A 606 -3.40 -24.01 -8.38
C SER A 606 -4.86 -23.57 -8.20
N GLY A 607 -5.12 -22.74 -7.19
CA GLY A 607 -6.44 -22.16 -6.90
C GLY A 607 -6.49 -20.71 -7.35
N GLY A 608 -7.20 -20.42 -8.45
CA GLY A 608 -7.55 -19.06 -8.84
C GLY A 608 -8.75 -18.54 -8.05
N CYS A 609 -8.74 -17.25 -7.70
CA CYS A 609 -9.79 -16.59 -6.94
C CYS A 609 -10.60 -15.66 -7.84
N THR A 610 -11.85 -16.01 -8.13
CA THR A 610 -12.74 -15.12 -8.88
C THR A 610 -13.21 -13.92 -8.04
N THR A 611 -13.18 -12.75 -8.68
CA THR A 611 -13.54 -11.40 -8.19
C THR A 611 -14.90 -11.31 -7.49
#